data_AF-A0A2D6R591-F1
#
_entry.id   AF-A0A2D6R591-F1
#
_cell.length_a   1.000
_cell.length_b   1.000
_cell.length_c   1.000
_cell.angle_alpha   90.00
_cell.angle_beta   90.00
_cell.angle_gamma   90.00
#
_symmetry.space_group_name_H-M   'P 1'
#
loop_
_entity.id
_entity.type
_entity.pdbx_description
1 polymer ?
#
loop_
_entity_poly.entity_id
_entity_poly.type
_entity_poly.pdbx_seq_one_letter_code
_entity_poly.pdbx_strand_id
1 'polypeptide(L)'
;MSSETSTDRSTFRPWHFFVLGALLAATAGVLRSTDTTPAATILLSLAIGAAALCGLGLLRTLWPLAAVEFGVDAGAVSNRTREAIEREKALVLRSIKELEFDRAMGKVADEDFREMAARLKARAIGFMRQLDSDASEYRDLIERELQARLASPEAARSPSPSSAEVARDTRACDACETINDADAKFCKECGEIL
;
A
#
# COMPACT_ATOMS: atom_id res chain seq x y z
N MET A 1 -2.03 -43.47 -5.96
CA MET A 1 -1.93 -42.46 -4.90
C MET A 1 -1.33 -41.22 -5.56
N SER A 2 -2.05 -40.58 -6.48
CA SER A 2 -3.20 -39.67 -6.27
C SER A 2 -2.76 -38.41 -5.52
N SER A 3 -2.32 -37.40 -6.28
CA SER A 3 -2.27 -36.02 -5.80
C SER A 3 -2.95 -35.16 -6.85
N GLU A 4 -3.96 -34.45 -6.37
CA GLU A 4 -5.05 -33.85 -7.10
C GLU A 4 -4.60 -32.54 -7.76
N THR A 5 -4.85 -32.42 -9.06
CA THR A 5 -4.90 -31.11 -9.73
C THR A 5 -6.12 -30.36 -9.19
N SER A 6 -5.88 -29.45 -8.25
CA SER A 6 -6.86 -28.45 -7.80
C SER A 6 -7.12 -27.48 -8.95
N THR A 7 -8.03 -27.86 -9.82
CA THR A 7 -8.71 -26.98 -10.75
C THR A 7 -9.88 -26.36 -10.02
N ASP A 8 -10.07 -25.06 -10.27
CA ASP A 8 -11.29 -24.27 -10.08
C ASP A 8 -11.37 -23.38 -8.83
N ARG A 9 -10.80 -22.18 -8.97
CA ARG A 9 -11.30 -20.99 -8.30
C ARG A 9 -11.74 -20.01 -9.39
N SER A 10 -12.92 -20.25 -9.95
CA SER A 10 -13.58 -19.39 -10.93
C SER A 10 -13.79 -17.98 -10.37
N THR A 11 -12.75 -17.14 -10.50
CA THR A 11 -12.83 -15.71 -10.27
C THR A 11 -13.50 -15.11 -11.51
N PHE A 12 -14.83 -15.01 -11.49
CA PHE A 12 -15.57 -14.31 -12.53
C PHE A 12 -15.20 -12.83 -12.52
N ARG A 13 -14.20 -12.47 -13.31
CA ARG A 13 -13.78 -11.08 -13.50
C ARG A 13 -14.85 -10.36 -14.34
N PRO A 14 -15.11 -9.05 -14.08
CA PRO A 14 -16.11 -8.28 -14.83
C PRO A 14 -15.92 -8.34 -16.35
N TRP A 15 -14.67 -8.44 -16.80
CA TRP A 15 -14.29 -8.64 -18.20
C TRP A 15 -14.91 -9.89 -18.85
N HIS A 16 -15.14 -10.97 -18.08
CA HIS A 16 -15.77 -12.19 -18.61
C HIS A 16 -17.20 -11.94 -19.06
N PHE A 17 -17.96 -11.04 -18.42
CA PHE A 17 -19.32 -10.70 -18.88
C PHE A 17 -19.32 -10.00 -20.23
N PHE A 18 -18.32 -9.16 -20.50
CA PHE A 18 -18.18 -8.48 -21.79
C PHE A 18 -17.75 -9.46 -22.89
N VAL A 19 -16.84 -10.39 -22.59
CA VAL A 19 -16.45 -11.45 -23.52
C VAL A 19 -17.63 -12.38 -23.82
N LEU A 20 -18.36 -12.81 -22.80
CA LEU A 20 -19.53 -13.67 -22.96
C LEU A 20 -20.65 -12.95 -23.70
N GLY A 21 -20.89 -11.67 -23.42
CA GLY A 21 -21.85 -10.83 -24.13
C GLY A 21 -21.50 -10.65 -25.61
N ALA A 22 -20.21 -10.42 -25.92
CA ALA A 22 -19.72 -10.35 -27.30
C ALA A 22 -19.87 -11.70 -28.03
N LEU A 23 -19.57 -12.81 -27.35
CA LEU A 23 -19.74 -14.16 -27.89
C LEU A 23 -21.21 -14.49 -28.17
N LEU A 24 -22.12 -14.10 -27.27
CA LEU A 24 -23.58 -14.25 -27.42
C LEU A 24 -24.13 -13.38 -28.57
N ALA A 25 -23.67 -12.13 -28.68
CA ALA A 25 -24.07 -11.25 -29.77
C ALA A 25 -23.58 -11.76 -31.14
N ALA A 26 -22.35 -12.29 -31.20
CA ALA A 26 -21.79 -12.88 -32.41
C ALA A 26 -22.55 -14.15 -32.83
N THR A 27 -22.86 -15.05 -31.88
CA THR A 27 -23.64 -16.26 -32.15
C THR A 27 -25.08 -15.95 -32.55
N ALA A 28 -25.73 -14.97 -31.94
CA ALA A 28 -27.06 -14.50 -32.34
C ALA A 28 -27.08 -13.89 -33.75
N GLY A 29 -26.01 -13.16 -34.13
CA GLY A 29 -25.85 -12.61 -35.48
C GLY A 29 -25.75 -13.70 -36.56
N VAL A 30 -25.01 -14.77 -36.28
CA VAL A 30 -24.86 -15.92 -37.19
C VAL A 30 -26.16 -16.72 -37.32
N LEU A 31 -26.89 -16.93 -36.22
CA LEU A 31 -28.16 -17.66 -36.24
C LEU A 31 -29.26 -16.92 -37.02
N ARG A 32 -29.19 -15.59 -37.07
CA ARG A 32 -30.17 -14.75 -37.79
C ARG A 32 -29.84 -14.60 -39.27
N SER A 33 -28.62 -14.97 -39.69
CA SER A 33 -28.13 -14.81 -41.05
C SER A 33 -28.30 -16.10 -41.85
N THR A 34 -29.54 -16.44 -42.18
CA THR A 34 -29.84 -17.67 -42.95
C THR A 34 -29.64 -17.52 -44.46
N ASP A 35 -29.49 -16.29 -44.99
CA ASP A 35 -29.44 -16.02 -46.45
C ASP A 35 -28.33 -15.05 -46.90
N THR A 36 -27.24 -14.89 -46.13
CA THR A 36 -26.16 -13.93 -46.44
C THR A 36 -24.89 -14.60 -46.95
N THR A 37 -24.19 -13.95 -47.89
CA THR A 37 -22.88 -14.40 -48.37
C THR A 37 -21.86 -14.53 -47.22
N PRO A 38 -20.94 -15.52 -47.25
CA PRO A 38 -20.01 -15.78 -46.16
C PRO A 38 -19.07 -14.59 -45.85
N ALA A 39 -18.87 -13.68 -46.81
CA ALA A 39 -18.13 -12.44 -46.59
C ALA A 39 -18.89 -11.46 -45.67
N ALA A 40 -20.23 -11.40 -45.76
CA ALA A 40 -21.05 -10.48 -44.97
C ALA A 40 -21.08 -10.87 -43.49
N THR A 41 -21.06 -12.18 -43.17
CA THR A 41 -21.04 -12.65 -41.77
C THR A 41 -19.69 -12.38 -41.08
N ILE A 42 -18.58 -12.51 -41.82
CA ILE A 42 -17.24 -12.14 -41.33
C ILE A 42 -17.17 -10.63 -41.04
N LEU A 43 -17.65 -9.78 -41.95
CA LEU A 43 -17.65 -8.33 -41.73
C LEU A 43 -18.56 -7.92 -40.56
N LEU A 44 -19.71 -8.58 -40.39
CA LEU A 44 -20.64 -8.30 -39.29
C LEU A 44 -20.03 -8.66 -37.92
N SER A 45 -19.40 -9.84 -37.81
CA SER A 45 -18.73 -10.25 -36.57
C SER A 45 -17.55 -9.34 -36.21
N LEU A 46 -16.76 -8.91 -37.20
CA LEU A 46 -15.66 -7.96 -37.00
C LEU A 46 -16.18 -6.59 -36.54
N ALA A 47 -17.29 -6.11 -37.13
CA ALA A 47 -17.91 -4.84 -36.74
C ALA A 47 -18.45 -4.87 -35.30
N ILE A 48 -19.10 -5.98 -34.90
CA ILE A 48 -19.58 -6.16 -33.52
C ILE A 48 -18.39 -6.22 -32.53
N GLY A 49 -17.32 -6.93 -32.89
CA GLY A 49 -16.09 -6.98 -32.08
C GLY A 49 -15.43 -5.61 -31.91
N ALA A 50 -15.34 -4.83 -33.00
CA ALA A 50 -14.81 -3.48 -32.96
C ALA A 50 -15.68 -2.55 -32.10
N ALA A 51 -17.00 -2.61 -32.24
CA ALA A 51 -17.94 -1.84 -31.42
C ALA A 51 -17.82 -2.18 -29.92
N ALA A 52 -17.67 -3.46 -29.58
CA ALA A 52 -17.48 -3.92 -28.21
C ALA A 52 -16.14 -3.41 -27.61
N LEU A 53 -15.05 -3.44 -28.37
CA LEU A 53 -13.75 -2.90 -27.94
C LEU A 53 -13.80 -1.39 -27.73
N CYS A 54 -14.46 -0.65 -28.63
CA CYS A 54 -14.69 0.78 -28.48
C CYS A 54 -15.54 1.09 -27.24
N GLY A 55 -16.61 0.32 -27.01
CA GLY A 55 -17.46 0.44 -25.82
C GLY A 55 -16.67 0.18 -24.53
N LEU A 56 -15.85 -0.87 -24.49
CA LEU A 56 -14.97 -1.18 -23.36
C LEU A 56 -13.95 -0.06 -23.11
N GLY A 57 -13.37 0.49 -24.18
CA GLY A 57 -12.47 1.63 -24.11
C GLY A 57 -13.14 2.86 -23.50
N LEU A 58 -14.37 3.16 -23.92
CA LEU A 58 -15.14 4.28 -23.40
C LEU A 58 -15.55 4.08 -21.93
N LEU A 59 -15.95 2.87 -21.56
CA LEU A 59 -16.21 2.51 -20.17
C LEU A 59 -14.94 2.64 -19.32
N ARG A 60 -13.78 2.20 -19.82
CA ARG A 60 -12.49 2.30 -19.12
C ARG A 60 -12.07 3.76 -18.90
N THR A 61 -12.34 4.64 -19.85
CA THR A 61 -11.97 6.07 -19.74
C THR A 61 -12.97 6.87 -18.90
N LEU A 62 -14.25 6.51 -18.90
CA LEU A 62 -15.28 7.15 -18.08
C LEU A 62 -15.33 6.62 -16.64
N TRP A 63 -14.90 5.36 -16.41
CA TRP A 63 -14.81 4.75 -15.09
C TRP A 63 -14.09 5.62 -14.05
N PRO A 64 -12.90 6.19 -14.29
CA PRO A 64 -12.23 7.03 -13.29
C PRO A 64 -12.99 8.32 -12.94
N LEU A 65 -13.87 8.81 -13.82
CA LEU A 65 -14.69 9.98 -13.57
C LEU A 65 -15.93 9.65 -12.72
N ALA A 66 -16.42 8.41 -12.80
CA ALA A 66 -17.55 7.91 -12.02
C ALA A 66 -17.12 7.23 -10.72
N ALA A 67 -15.92 6.65 -10.68
CA ALA A 67 -15.33 5.95 -9.55
C ALA A 67 -14.54 6.88 -8.63
N VAL A 68 -14.99 8.14 -8.49
CA VAL A 68 -14.45 9.12 -7.52
C VAL A 68 -14.49 8.59 -6.07
N GLU A 69 -15.19 7.47 -5.81
CA GLU A 69 -15.27 6.82 -4.50
C GLU A 69 -14.43 5.54 -4.33
N PHE A 70 -13.72 5.04 -5.36
CA PHE A 70 -12.87 3.86 -5.21
C PHE A 70 -11.39 4.25 -5.10
N GLY A 71 -10.92 4.32 -3.85
CA GLY A 71 -9.55 4.61 -3.43
C GLY A 71 -8.49 3.62 -3.93
N VAL A 72 -8.28 3.56 -5.24
CA VAL A 72 -7.12 2.93 -5.87
C VAL A 72 -6.28 4.06 -6.46
N ASP A 73 -5.02 4.16 -6.01
CA ASP A 73 -3.95 5.10 -6.39
C ASP A 73 -3.93 6.51 -5.77
N ALA A 74 -4.84 6.89 -4.88
CA ALA A 74 -4.69 8.11 -4.07
C ALA A 74 -3.37 8.10 -3.26
N GLY A 75 -3.01 6.93 -2.71
CA GLY A 75 -1.77 6.72 -1.95
C GLY A 75 -0.47 6.83 -2.78
N ALA A 76 -0.51 6.56 -4.08
CA ALA A 76 0.68 6.63 -4.94
C ALA A 76 0.98 8.07 -5.39
N VAL A 77 -0.07 8.90 -5.54
CA VAL A 77 0.08 10.34 -5.81
C VAL A 77 0.51 11.09 -4.54
N SER A 78 -0.02 10.72 -3.37
CA SER A 78 0.40 11.29 -2.09
C SER A 78 1.85 10.92 -1.72
N ASN A 79 2.31 9.70 -2.01
CA ASN A 79 3.71 9.32 -1.77
C ASN A 79 4.71 10.17 -2.58
N ARG A 80 4.43 10.42 -3.88
CA ARG A 80 5.32 11.24 -4.72
C ARG A 80 5.38 12.70 -4.29
N THR A 81 4.24 13.27 -3.88
CA THR A 81 4.16 14.64 -3.39
C THR A 81 4.86 14.77 -2.04
N ARG A 82 4.67 13.80 -1.14
CA ARG A 82 5.38 13.70 0.14
C ARG A 82 6.90 13.61 -0.03
N GLU A 83 7.39 12.74 -0.91
CA GLU A 83 8.83 12.60 -1.22
C GLU A 83 9.43 13.90 -1.79
N ALA A 84 8.67 14.69 -2.53
CA ALA A 84 9.11 16.00 -3.01
C ALA A 84 9.27 16.98 -1.83
N ILE A 85 8.30 17.02 -0.91
CA ILE A 85 8.35 17.88 0.28
C ILE A 85 9.49 17.45 1.22
N GLU A 86 9.73 16.15 1.39
CA GLU A 86 10.83 15.62 2.20
C GLU A 86 12.20 16.02 1.62
N ARG A 87 12.34 16.03 0.28
CA ARG A 87 13.54 16.54 -0.40
C ARG A 87 13.74 18.04 -0.17
N GLU A 88 12.69 18.85 -0.30
CA GLU A 88 12.76 20.28 -0.04
C GLU A 88 13.14 20.59 1.42
N LYS A 89 12.54 19.87 2.37
CA LYS A 89 12.90 19.94 3.79
C LYS A 89 14.38 19.63 4.01
N ALA A 90 14.89 18.55 3.41
CA ALA A 90 16.30 18.17 3.55
C ALA A 90 17.25 19.26 3.01
N LEU A 91 16.90 19.90 1.89
CA LEU A 91 17.67 21.01 1.33
C LEU A 91 17.70 22.23 2.25
N VAL A 92 16.56 22.60 2.85
CA VAL A 92 16.50 23.72 3.81
C VAL A 92 17.28 23.41 5.09
N LEU A 93 17.20 22.18 5.61
CA LEU A 93 17.98 21.80 6.78
C LEU A 93 19.48 21.82 6.49
N ARG A 94 19.88 21.41 5.29
CA ARG A 94 21.27 21.51 4.84
C ARG A 94 21.73 22.96 4.77
N SER A 95 20.92 23.87 4.21
CA SER A 95 21.30 25.29 4.12
C SER A 95 21.42 25.95 5.49
N ILE A 96 20.58 25.57 6.47
CA ILE A 96 20.73 26.03 7.85
C ILE A 96 22.07 25.57 8.43
N LYS A 97 22.46 24.31 8.18
CA LYS A 97 23.74 23.76 8.67
C LYS A 97 24.95 24.42 8.03
N GLU A 98 24.87 24.72 6.74
CA GLU A 98 25.90 25.47 6.02
C GLU A 98 26.03 26.90 6.55
N LEU A 99 24.91 27.57 6.82
CA LEU A 99 24.90 28.91 7.43
C LEU A 99 25.48 28.90 8.86
N GLU A 100 25.20 27.87 9.67
CA GLU A 100 25.81 27.68 10.98
C GLU A 100 27.33 27.49 10.89
N PHE A 101 27.79 26.76 9.87
CA PHE A 101 29.20 26.56 9.58
C PHE A 101 29.87 27.87 9.14
N ASP A 102 29.26 28.63 8.23
CA ASP A 102 29.81 29.90 7.76
C ASP A 102 29.93 30.94 8.88
N ARG A 103 28.97 30.96 9.83
CA ARG A 103 29.11 31.74 11.06
C ARG A 103 30.29 31.26 11.92
N ALA A 104 30.42 29.96 12.14
CA ALA A 104 31.53 29.41 12.93
C ALA A 104 32.90 29.69 12.30
N MET A 105 32.94 29.81 10.97
CA MET A 105 34.12 30.21 10.20
C MET A 105 34.34 31.73 10.16
N GLY A 106 33.46 32.52 10.77
CA GLY A 106 33.55 33.99 10.79
C GLY A 106 33.26 34.67 9.44
N LYS A 107 32.67 33.96 8.47
CA LYS A 107 32.31 34.53 7.16
C LYS A 107 31.03 35.36 7.19
N VAL A 108 30.19 35.14 8.21
CA VAL A 108 28.88 35.78 8.38
C VAL A 108 28.82 36.40 9.77
N ALA A 109 28.34 37.64 9.86
CA ALA A 109 28.14 38.32 11.13
C ALA A 109 26.98 37.71 11.93
N ASP A 110 27.03 37.77 13.26
CA ASP A 110 26.00 37.19 14.13
C ASP A 110 24.60 37.78 13.88
N GLU A 111 24.52 39.06 13.52
CA GLU A 111 23.25 39.73 13.23
C GLU A 111 22.62 39.20 11.94
N ASP A 112 23.40 39.14 10.86
CA ASP A 112 22.97 38.60 9.56
C ASP A 112 22.59 37.10 9.68
N PHE A 113 23.34 36.35 10.49
CA PHE A 113 23.02 34.96 10.79
C PHE A 113 21.64 34.82 11.42
N ARG A 114 21.30 35.64 12.42
CA ARG A 114 20.01 35.56 13.13
C ARG A 114 18.84 35.82 12.18
N GLU A 115 18.96 36.84 11.33
CA GLU A 115 17.92 37.15 10.34
C GLU A 115 17.73 36.02 9.33
N MET A 116 18.82 35.57 8.70
CA MET A 116 18.76 34.52 7.68
C MET A 116 18.32 33.17 8.26
N ALA A 117 18.82 32.80 9.45
CA ALA A 117 18.46 31.57 10.13
C ALA A 117 16.98 31.57 10.55
N ALA A 118 16.44 32.72 10.98
CA ALA A 118 15.02 32.84 11.32
C ALA A 118 14.12 32.57 10.11
N ARG A 119 14.44 33.16 8.95
CA ARG A 119 13.69 32.93 7.70
C ARG A 119 13.76 31.47 7.24
N LEU A 120 14.93 30.84 7.29
CA LEU A 120 15.10 29.43 6.92
C LEU A 120 14.37 28.48 7.89
N LYS A 121 14.43 28.74 9.20
CA LYS A 121 13.71 27.97 10.21
C LYS A 121 12.20 28.06 10.04
N ALA A 122 11.67 29.25 9.74
CA ALA A 122 10.25 29.41 9.43
C ALA A 122 9.81 28.56 8.23
N ARG A 123 10.63 28.52 7.17
CA ARG A 123 10.38 27.67 6.00
C ARG A 123 10.45 26.17 6.34
N ALA A 124 11.44 25.76 7.14
CA ALA A 124 11.57 24.37 7.59
C ALA A 124 10.36 23.91 8.42
N ILE A 125 9.85 24.76 9.32
CA ILE A 125 8.65 24.50 10.12
C ILE A 125 7.42 24.35 9.20
N GLY A 126 7.32 25.17 8.15
CA GLY A 126 6.25 25.04 7.15
C GLY A 126 6.21 23.65 6.51
N PHE A 127 7.35 23.15 6.03
CA PHE A 127 7.44 21.81 5.45
C PHE A 127 7.15 20.69 6.46
N MET A 128 7.60 20.83 7.72
CA MET A 128 7.28 19.83 8.75
C MET A 128 5.78 19.75 9.03
N ARG A 129 5.10 20.91 9.15
CA ARG A 129 3.64 20.94 9.35
C ARG A 129 2.87 20.34 8.19
N GLN A 130 3.32 20.57 6.96
CA GLN A 130 2.70 20.00 5.77
C GLN A 130 2.85 18.47 5.73
N LEU A 131 4.02 17.94 6.11
CA LEU A 131 4.20 16.49 6.24
C LEU A 131 3.37 15.89 7.38
N ASP A 132 3.21 16.61 8.48
CA ASP A 132 2.39 16.17 9.62
C ASP A 132 0.89 16.17 9.28
N SER A 133 0.40 17.13 8.50
CA SER A 133 -0.99 17.13 8.02
C SER A 133 -1.27 15.92 7.12
N ASP A 134 -0.37 15.63 6.18
CA ASP A 134 -0.52 14.47 5.29
C ASP A 134 -0.43 13.17 6.09
N ALA A 135 0.40 13.12 7.13
CA ALA A 135 0.51 11.97 8.03
C ALA A 135 -0.77 11.69 8.83
N SER A 136 -1.62 12.69 9.07
CA SER A 136 -2.87 12.50 9.83
C SER A 136 -3.88 11.62 9.08
N GLU A 137 -3.97 11.75 7.75
CA GLU A 137 -4.83 10.91 6.91
C GLU A 137 -4.41 9.43 6.99
N TYR A 138 -3.10 9.16 6.96
CA TYR A 138 -2.58 7.81 7.14
C TYR A 138 -2.85 7.27 8.55
N ARG A 139 -2.74 8.10 9.59
CA ARG A 139 -3.09 7.67 10.96
C ARG A 139 -4.54 7.25 11.05
N ASP A 140 -5.45 7.99 10.44
CA ASP A 140 -6.88 7.65 10.44
C ASP A 140 -7.19 6.38 9.64
N LEU A 141 -6.45 6.10 8.57
CA LEU A 141 -6.54 4.85 7.82
C LEU A 141 -5.99 3.66 8.62
N ILE A 142 -4.83 3.85 9.28
CA ILE A 142 -4.21 2.83 10.15
C ILE A 142 -5.13 2.52 11.34
N GLU A 143 -5.71 3.54 11.97
CA GLU A 143 -6.64 3.34 13.09
C GLU A 143 -7.87 2.56 12.64
N ARG A 144 -8.46 2.89 11.49
CA ARG A 144 -9.59 2.13 10.92
C ARG A 144 -9.25 0.67 10.64
N GLU A 145 -8.09 0.42 10.03
CA GLU A 145 -7.59 -0.94 9.78
C GLU A 145 -7.32 -1.70 11.10
N LEU A 146 -6.74 -1.02 12.09
CA LEU A 146 -6.48 -1.59 13.41
C LEU A 146 -7.78 -1.97 14.11
N GLN A 147 -8.78 -1.08 14.11
CA GLN A 147 -10.10 -1.34 14.67
C GLN A 147 -10.81 -2.50 13.94
N ALA A 148 -10.70 -2.59 12.62
CA ALA A 148 -11.26 -3.70 11.85
C ALA A 148 -10.63 -5.06 12.23
N ARG A 149 -9.32 -5.08 12.49
CA ARG A 149 -8.60 -6.28 12.98
C ARG A 149 -8.96 -6.64 14.40
N LEU A 150 -9.11 -5.64 15.29
CA LEU A 150 -9.51 -5.86 16.68
C LEU A 150 -10.98 -6.31 16.80
N ALA A 151 -11.87 -5.80 15.95
CA ALA A 151 -13.29 -6.17 15.91
C ALA A 151 -13.54 -7.54 15.26
N SER A 152 -12.55 -8.10 14.56
CA SER A 152 -12.61 -9.44 13.97
C SER A 152 -11.86 -10.45 14.85
N PRO A 153 -12.50 -11.09 15.84
CA PRO A 153 -11.85 -12.03 16.76
C PRO A 153 -11.30 -13.30 16.09
N GLU A 154 -11.54 -13.49 14.79
CA GLU A 154 -11.04 -14.63 14.01
C GLU A 154 -9.55 -14.52 13.65
N ALA A 155 -8.99 -13.31 13.57
CA ALA A 155 -7.55 -13.11 13.36
C ALA A 155 -6.71 -13.40 14.63
N ALA A 156 -7.34 -13.38 15.81
CA ALA A 156 -6.72 -13.82 17.06
C ALA A 156 -6.77 -15.35 17.26
N ARG A 157 -7.48 -16.08 16.39
CA ARG A 157 -7.65 -17.55 16.46
C ARG A 157 -7.11 -18.31 15.25
N SER A 158 -6.55 -17.64 14.26
CA SER A 158 -5.76 -18.33 13.24
C SER A 158 -4.36 -18.57 13.84
N PRO A 159 -3.99 -19.82 14.17
CA PRO A 159 -2.64 -20.08 14.64
C PRO A 159 -1.70 -19.75 13.48
N SER A 160 -0.91 -18.70 13.66
CA SER A 160 0.41 -18.68 13.04
C SER A 160 1.08 -20.00 13.45
N PRO A 161 1.69 -20.76 12.51
CA PRO A 161 2.35 -22.04 12.84
C PRO A 161 3.55 -21.88 13.80
N SER A 162 3.78 -20.70 14.36
CA SER A 162 4.79 -20.41 15.37
C SER A 162 4.32 -20.51 16.83
N SER A 163 3.05 -20.86 17.10
CA SER A 163 2.53 -20.87 18.49
C SER A 163 1.77 -22.13 18.90
N ALA A 164 1.95 -23.23 18.16
CA ALA A 164 1.61 -24.55 18.68
C ALA A 164 2.68 -24.96 19.71
N GLU A 165 2.27 -24.96 20.97
CA GLU A 165 2.85 -25.77 22.06
C GLU A 165 4.37 -25.74 22.21
N VAL A 166 4.88 -24.64 22.76
CA VAL A 166 5.94 -24.80 23.77
C VAL A 166 5.24 -24.59 25.09
N ALA A 167 4.83 -25.70 25.73
CA ALA A 167 4.77 -25.71 27.19
C ALA A 167 6.15 -25.22 27.63
N ARG A 168 6.23 -23.92 27.99
CA ARG A 168 7.47 -23.28 28.37
C ARG A 168 7.89 -23.92 29.69
N ASP A 169 8.69 -24.95 29.55
CA ASP A 169 9.51 -25.44 30.63
C ASP A 169 10.32 -24.22 31.10
N THR A 170 10.18 -23.87 32.36
CA THR A 170 10.79 -22.68 32.94
C THR A 170 11.63 -23.13 34.11
N ARG A 171 12.84 -22.58 34.23
CA ARG A 171 13.80 -22.95 35.26
C ARG A 171 14.06 -21.78 36.20
N ALA A 172 14.04 -22.06 37.49
CA ALA A 172 14.37 -21.08 38.52
C ALA A 172 15.89 -21.01 38.68
N CYS A 173 16.42 -19.80 38.92
CA CYS A 173 17.83 -19.61 39.24
C CYS A 173 18.12 -19.99 40.70
N ASP A 174 19.14 -20.82 40.94
CA ASP A 174 19.53 -21.20 42.31
C ASP A 174 20.06 -20.03 43.16
N ALA A 175 20.52 -18.94 42.52
CA ALA A 175 21.12 -17.80 43.22
C ALA A 175 20.11 -16.68 43.55
N CYS A 176 19.09 -16.47 42.72
CA CYS A 176 18.15 -15.35 42.86
C CYS A 176 16.68 -15.72 42.61
N GLU A 177 16.37 -17.01 42.44
CA GLU A 177 15.02 -17.58 42.27
C GLU A 177 14.23 -17.02 41.06
N THR A 178 14.90 -16.26 40.19
CA THR A 178 14.25 -15.70 39.00
C THR A 178 13.88 -16.81 38.03
N ILE A 179 12.64 -16.77 37.53
CA ILE A 179 12.12 -17.70 36.53
C ILE A 179 12.63 -17.29 35.15
N ASN A 180 13.41 -18.18 34.54
CA ASN A 180 14.00 -18.03 33.23
C ASN A 180 13.44 -19.05 32.25
N ASP A 181 13.52 -18.73 30.96
CA ASP A 181 13.16 -19.67 29.89
C ASP A 181 14.09 -20.90 29.92
N ALA A 182 13.60 -22.08 29.58
CA ALA A 182 14.39 -23.33 29.67
C ALA A 182 15.70 -23.31 28.88
N ASP A 183 15.79 -22.52 27.80
CA ASP A 183 17.00 -22.39 26.97
C ASP A 183 17.96 -21.29 27.44
N ALA A 184 17.58 -20.50 28.46
CA ALA A 184 18.41 -19.41 28.96
C ALA A 184 19.64 -19.94 29.68
N LYS A 185 20.86 -19.83 29.12
CA LYS A 185 22.11 -20.31 29.75
C LYS A 185 22.56 -19.50 30.99
N PHE A 186 22.10 -18.26 31.09
CA PHE A 186 22.40 -17.33 32.17
C PHE A 186 21.11 -16.72 32.69
N CYS A 187 21.05 -16.41 33.97
CA CYS A 187 19.92 -15.72 34.57
C CYS A 187 19.80 -14.30 33.99
N LYS A 188 18.60 -13.93 33.55
CA LYS A 188 18.32 -12.59 33.01
C LYS A 188 18.49 -11.46 34.03
N GLU A 189 18.44 -11.78 35.33
CA GLU A 189 18.48 -10.79 36.41
C GLU A 189 19.89 -10.66 37.02
N CYS A 190 20.52 -11.77 37.42
CA CYS A 190 21.80 -11.74 38.11
C CYS A 190 23.01 -12.15 37.24
N GLY A 191 22.78 -12.69 36.04
CA GLY A 191 23.85 -13.13 35.13
C GLY A 191 24.55 -14.44 35.52
N GLU A 192 24.14 -15.11 36.60
CA GLU A 192 24.68 -16.41 37.02
C GLU A 192 24.30 -17.51 36.01
N ILE A 193 25.12 -18.56 35.90
CA ILE A 193 24.80 -19.73 35.07
C ILE A 193 23.60 -20.48 35.67
N LEU A 194 22.63 -20.80 34.82
CA LEU A 194 21.40 -21.54 35.14
C LEU A 194 21.53 -23.03 34.87
#